data_AF-A0AAE7E729-F1
#
_entry.id   AF-A0AAE7E729-F1
#
_cell.length_a   1.000
_cell.length_b   1.000
_cell.length_c   1.000
_cell.angle_alpha   90.00
_cell.angle_beta   90.00
_cell.angle_gamma   90.00
#
_symmetry.space_group_name_H-M   'P 1'
#
loop_
_entity.id
_entity.type
_entity.pdbx_description
1 polymer ?
#
loop_
_entity_poly.entity_id
_entity_poly.type
_entity_poly.pdbx_seq_one_letter_code
_entity_poly.pdbx_strand_id
1 'polypeptide(L)'
;MLENMKNEISIGISKMCKTGEENTQELKNIIETAVSKAAISTKKNLADITKIMEEIIQVSIKELEKQNSLTKKNIDTIINATVTAFNENTQELISEIDMELLKTKYSFQEKQDILSMKLKDSIDDAIKTQENIYEKILEAVKINTEKALEKGKLNVQKVKELSEATILTVIERAESNKSDIEKSIEGAIDGLKEGIINSVENTRIEILNAKEKSNTFIEEEIKEVILNLESLDKSFKESLINTSNKVNNLAKESIQRNIDEIKNNSKKTIDEVTKIAKGAIIGMINGAKDAMKKDK
;
A
#
# COMPACT_ATOMS: atom_id res chain seq x y z
N MET A 1 14.44 -28.59 3.78
CA MET A 1 15.25 -27.42 4.19
C MET A 1 15.89 -27.66 5.56
N LEU A 2 15.11 -27.71 6.65
CA LEU A 2 15.59 -28.06 7.99
C LEU A 2 16.42 -29.36 7.99
N GLU A 3 15.96 -30.40 7.29
CA GLU A 3 16.71 -31.67 7.23
C GLU A 3 18.08 -31.56 6.54
N ASN A 4 18.19 -30.76 5.47
CA ASN A 4 19.47 -30.52 4.80
C ASN A 4 20.42 -29.73 5.69
N MET A 5 19.92 -28.72 6.41
CA MET A 5 20.69 -27.93 7.37
C MET A 5 21.25 -28.82 8.50
N LYS A 6 20.39 -29.68 9.07
CA LYS A 6 20.82 -30.64 10.12
C LYS A 6 21.91 -31.57 9.61
N ASN A 7 21.75 -32.09 8.40
CA ASN A 7 22.75 -32.96 7.77
C ASN A 7 24.08 -32.23 7.52
N GLU A 8 24.05 -30.99 7.03
CA GLU A 8 25.27 -30.19 6.83
C GLU A 8 26.00 -29.93 8.15
N ILE A 9 25.27 -29.56 9.21
CA ILE A 9 25.85 -29.35 10.56
C ILE A 9 26.48 -30.65 11.07
N SER A 10 25.76 -31.77 11.01
CA SER A 10 26.26 -33.06 11.48
C SER A 10 27.52 -33.48 10.73
N ILE A 11 27.52 -33.35 9.39
CA ILE A 11 28.68 -33.69 8.55
C ILE A 11 29.87 -32.77 8.85
N GLY A 12 29.63 -31.47 8.99
CA GLY A 12 30.67 -30.47 9.29
C GLY A 12 31.36 -30.75 10.62
N ILE A 13 30.58 -30.91 11.70
CA ILE A 13 31.11 -31.17 13.04
C ILE A 13 31.83 -32.52 13.09
N SER A 14 31.26 -33.56 12.46
CA SER A 14 31.91 -34.86 12.33
C SER A 14 33.28 -34.80 11.64
N LYS A 15 33.42 -33.95 10.60
CA LYS A 15 34.70 -33.76 9.90
C LYS A 15 35.71 -33.01 10.77
N MET A 16 35.26 -31.93 11.41
CA MET A 16 36.08 -31.13 12.33
C MET A 16 36.63 -31.97 13.49
N CYS A 17 35.84 -32.87 14.08
CA CYS A 17 36.32 -33.69 15.20
C CYS A 17 37.33 -34.78 14.78
N LYS A 18 37.37 -35.17 13.49
CA LYS A 18 38.29 -36.20 12.98
C LYS A 18 39.72 -35.68 12.73
N THR A 19 39.91 -34.38 12.64
CA THR A 19 41.24 -33.77 12.42
C THR A 19 42.05 -33.62 13.71
N GLY A 20 41.45 -33.89 14.87
CA GLY A 20 42.15 -33.99 16.17
C GLY A 20 42.43 -32.66 16.89
N GLU A 21 42.05 -31.52 16.30
CA GLU A 21 42.18 -30.21 16.94
C GLU A 21 40.80 -29.67 17.35
N GLU A 22 40.63 -29.28 18.62
CA GLU A 22 39.47 -28.51 19.08
C GLU A 22 39.51 -27.09 18.47
N ASN A 23 39.02 -26.97 17.24
CA ASN A 23 39.02 -25.71 16.51
C ASN A 23 37.67 -24.99 16.68
N THR A 24 37.56 -24.15 17.71
CA THR A 24 36.36 -23.32 17.96
C THR A 24 36.05 -22.36 16.81
N GLN A 25 37.04 -21.97 16.01
CA GLN A 25 36.81 -21.11 14.85
C GLN A 25 36.18 -21.90 13.69
N GLU A 26 36.58 -23.14 13.48
CA GLU A 26 35.98 -24.02 12.49
C GLU A 26 34.54 -24.39 12.89
N LEU A 27 34.31 -24.66 14.18
CA LEU A 27 32.95 -24.83 14.73
C LEU A 27 32.09 -23.61 14.46
N LYS A 28 32.58 -22.40 14.77
CA LYS A 28 31.90 -21.13 14.48
C LYS A 28 31.52 -21.03 12.99
N ASN A 29 32.46 -21.25 12.09
CA ASN A 29 32.22 -21.14 10.64
C ASN A 29 31.15 -22.14 10.13
N ILE A 30 31.13 -23.37 10.65
CA ILE A 30 30.12 -24.38 10.32
C ILE A 30 28.73 -23.87 10.72
N ILE A 31 28.60 -23.32 11.93
CA ILE A 31 27.33 -22.79 12.44
C ILE A 31 26.88 -21.57 11.63
N GLU A 32 27.76 -20.59 11.41
CA GLU A 32 27.43 -19.38 10.64
C GLU A 32 26.98 -19.71 9.21
N THR A 33 27.65 -20.66 8.55
CA THR A 33 27.27 -21.11 7.20
C THR A 33 25.88 -21.75 7.18
N ALA A 34 25.58 -22.60 8.16
CA ALA A 34 24.27 -23.25 8.27
C ALA A 34 23.16 -22.22 8.57
N VAL A 35 23.44 -21.25 9.43
CA VAL A 35 22.54 -20.14 9.76
C VAL A 35 22.26 -19.29 8.53
N SER A 36 23.28 -18.84 7.78
CA SER A 36 23.06 -17.99 6.60
C SER A 36 22.21 -18.67 5.53
N LYS A 37 22.43 -19.97 5.28
CA LYS A 37 21.57 -20.74 4.36
C LYS A 37 20.12 -20.87 4.86
N ALA A 38 19.93 -21.03 6.17
CA ALA A 38 18.61 -21.13 6.78
C ALA A 38 17.87 -19.78 6.84
N ALA A 39 18.60 -18.69 7.08
CA ALA A 39 18.08 -17.32 7.10
C ALA A 39 17.63 -16.85 5.70
N ILE A 40 18.43 -17.12 4.66
CA ILE A 40 18.09 -16.79 3.26
C ILE A 40 16.80 -17.48 2.80
N SER A 41 16.52 -18.67 3.31
CA SER A 41 15.34 -19.46 2.93
C SER A 41 14.08 -19.16 3.76
N THR A 42 14.19 -18.36 4.82
CA THR A 42 13.08 -17.99 5.73
C THR A 42 12.59 -16.55 5.56
N LYS A 43 12.82 -15.92 4.40
CA LYS A 43 12.42 -14.54 4.00
C LYS A 43 10.95 -14.12 4.26
N LYS A 44 10.09 -14.95 4.86
CA LYS A 44 8.65 -14.69 5.04
C LYS A 44 8.05 -14.89 6.44
N ASN A 45 8.75 -15.38 7.47
CA ASN A 45 8.11 -15.55 8.78
C ASN A 45 9.06 -15.54 9.99
N LEU A 46 8.96 -14.52 10.84
CA LEU A 46 9.76 -14.38 12.07
C LEU A 46 9.50 -15.49 13.10
N ALA A 47 8.30 -16.08 13.12
CA ALA A 47 7.95 -17.15 14.06
C ALA A 47 8.77 -18.45 13.83
N ASP A 48 9.31 -18.63 12.63
CA ASP A 48 10.13 -19.79 12.29
C ASP A 48 11.61 -19.61 12.69
N ILE A 49 12.05 -18.38 13.00
CA ILE A 49 13.46 -18.08 13.35
C ILE A 49 13.86 -18.75 14.66
N THR A 50 13.07 -18.58 15.72
CA THR A 50 13.37 -19.18 17.04
C THR A 50 13.44 -20.70 16.96
N LYS A 51 12.51 -21.31 16.23
CA LYS A 51 12.50 -22.77 16.02
C LYS A 51 13.75 -23.25 15.28
N ILE A 52 14.18 -22.52 14.26
CA ILE A 52 15.39 -22.87 13.49
C ILE A 52 16.64 -22.70 14.35
N MET A 53 16.75 -21.61 15.14
CA MET A 53 17.85 -21.43 16.09
C MET A 53 17.93 -22.60 17.07
N GLU A 54 16.80 -22.99 17.67
CA GLU A 54 16.72 -24.14 18.57
C GLU A 54 17.16 -25.43 17.88
N GLU A 55 16.70 -25.67 16.66
CA GLU A 55 17.07 -26.88 15.91
C GLU A 55 18.57 -26.91 15.54
N ILE A 56 19.18 -25.77 15.20
CA ILE A 56 20.63 -25.66 14.95
C ILE A 56 21.40 -25.99 16.22
N ILE A 57 21.07 -25.31 17.34
CA ILE A 57 21.75 -25.50 18.62
C ILE A 57 21.63 -26.97 19.07
N GLN A 58 20.43 -27.55 18.98
CA GLN A 58 20.20 -28.94 19.39
C GLN A 58 20.98 -29.94 18.54
N VAL A 59 21.03 -29.77 17.21
CA VAL A 59 21.76 -30.70 16.35
C VAL A 59 23.27 -30.58 16.56
N SER A 60 23.79 -29.36 16.73
CA SER A 60 25.21 -29.15 17.00
C SER A 60 25.65 -29.75 18.33
N ILE A 61 24.85 -29.58 19.40
CA ILE A 61 25.12 -30.19 20.71
C ILE A 61 25.10 -31.71 20.60
N LYS A 62 24.04 -32.29 20.00
CA LYS A 62 23.92 -33.75 19.83
C LYS A 62 25.07 -34.34 19.03
N GLU A 63 25.56 -33.63 18.03
CA GLU A 63 26.69 -34.12 17.24
C GLU A 63 28.00 -34.06 18.04
N LEU A 64 28.26 -32.98 18.77
CA LEU A 64 29.43 -32.90 19.66
C LEU A 64 29.42 -33.96 20.76
N GLU A 65 28.25 -34.29 21.32
CA GLU A 65 28.09 -35.39 22.28
C GLU A 65 28.52 -36.73 21.69
N LYS A 66 28.07 -37.06 20.46
CA LYS A 66 28.48 -38.31 19.78
C LYS A 66 29.98 -38.40 19.54
N GLN A 67 30.63 -37.26 19.32
CA GLN A 67 32.07 -37.20 19.06
C GLN A 67 32.91 -37.07 20.34
N ASN A 68 32.29 -37.07 21.53
CA ASN A 68 32.94 -36.80 22.83
C ASN A 68 33.68 -35.45 22.90
N SER A 69 33.21 -34.45 22.15
CA SER A 69 33.80 -33.11 22.05
C SER A 69 32.91 -32.03 22.70
N LEU A 70 31.94 -32.42 23.53
CA LEU A 70 31.06 -31.48 24.21
C LEU A 70 31.78 -30.81 25.38
N THR A 71 32.13 -29.54 25.20
CA THR A 71 32.71 -28.69 26.24
C THR A 71 31.89 -27.42 26.40
N LYS A 72 31.97 -26.77 27.57
CA LYS A 72 31.33 -25.48 27.80
C LYS A 72 31.73 -24.45 26.73
N LYS A 73 33.01 -24.42 26.36
CA LYS A 73 33.57 -23.54 25.33
C LYS A 73 32.89 -23.75 23.97
N ASN A 74 32.64 -25.00 23.59
CA ASN A 74 31.98 -25.33 22.33
C ASN A 74 30.49 -24.97 22.36
N ILE A 75 29.81 -25.14 23.50
CA ILE A 75 28.42 -24.72 23.70
C ILE A 75 28.30 -23.19 23.55
N ASP A 76 29.16 -22.42 24.24
CA ASP A 76 29.17 -20.96 24.15
C ASP A 76 29.45 -20.49 22.71
N THR A 77 30.34 -21.19 22.00
CA THR A 77 30.65 -20.91 20.59
C THR A 77 29.43 -21.11 19.69
N ILE A 78 28.71 -22.23 19.85
CA ILE A 78 27.51 -22.53 19.06
C ILE A 78 26.42 -21.48 19.30
N ILE A 79 26.14 -21.14 20.56
CA ILE A 79 25.10 -20.17 20.92
C ILE A 79 25.45 -18.80 20.35
N ASN A 80 26.67 -18.31 20.58
CA ASN A 80 27.10 -16.99 20.13
C ASN A 80 27.14 -16.91 18.59
N ALA A 81 27.66 -17.93 17.91
CA ALA A 81 27.68 -17.97 16.44
C ALA A 81 26.26 -17.98 15.87
N THR A 82 25.35 -18.76 16.46
CA THR A 82 23.95 -18.82 16.03
C THR A 82 23.26 -17.48 16.18
N VAL A 83 23.38 -16.85 17.36
CA VAL A 83 22.74 -15.56 17.66
C VAL A 83 23.33 -14.44 16.79
N THR A 84 24.66 -14.39 16.64
CA THR A 84 25.35 -13.35 15.86
C THR A 84 24.97 -13.44 14.39
N ALA A 85 25.07 -14.61 13.78
CA ALA A 85 24.77 -14.78 12.35
C ALA A 85 23.30 -14.50 12.02
N PHE A 86 22.36 -14.86 12.90
CA PHE A 86 20.96 -14.51 12.69
C PHE A 86 20.70 -13.01 12.85
N ASN A 87 21.35 -12.35 13.81
CA ASN A 87 21.23 -10.90 13.96
C ASN A 87 21.80 -10.17 12.74
N GLU A 88 22.96 -10.57 12.23
CA GLU A 88 23.57 -9.97 11.03
C GLU A 88 22.68 -10.15 9.79
N ASN A 89 22.19 -11.36 9.52
CA ASN A 89 21.26 -11.61 8.41
C ASN A 89 19.94 -10.85 8.56
N THR A 90 19.42 -10.67 9.78
CA THR A 90 18.19 -9.90 10.03
C THR A 90 18.41 -8.41 9.77
N GLN A 91 19.56 -7.86 10.19
CA GLN A 91 19.93 -6.47 9.91
C GLN A 91 20.14 -6.21 8.41
N GLU A 92 20.75 -7.17 7.69
CA GLU A 92 20.88 -7.12 6.23
C GLU A 92 19.50 -7.14 5.55
N LEU A 93 18.59 -8.03 5.97
CA LEU A 93 17.20 -8.07 5.51
C LEU A 93 16.43 -6.78 5.78
N ILE A 94 16.56 -6.21 6.98
CA ILE A 94 15.96 -4.91 7.33
C ILE A 94 16.52 -3.83 6.41
N SER A 95 17.83 -3.83 6.16
CA SER A 95 18.48 -2.86 5.27
C SER A 95 18.03 -3.02 3.80
N GLU A 96 17.85 -4.25 3.32
CA GLU A 96 17.28 -4.54 1.99
C GLU A 96 15.84 -4.00 1.89
N ILE A 97 15.00 -4.30 2.88
CA ILE A 97 13.60 -3.82 2.95
C ILE A 97 13.56 -2.29 3.01
N ASP A 98 14.40 -1.66 3.84
CA ASP A 98 14.49 -0.21 3.93
C ASP A 98 14.91 0.41 2.60
N MET A 99 15.87 -0.21 1.89
CA MET A 99 16.32 0.25 0.58
C MET A 99 15.23 0.08 -0.49
N GLU A 100 14.52 -1.05 -0.51
CA GLU A 100 13.38 -1.26 -1.41
C GLU A 100 12.25 -0.27 -1.11
N LEU A 101 11.91 -0.07 0.17
CA LEU A 101 10.91 0.89 0.61
C LEU A 101 11.30 2.31 0.18
N LEU A 102 12.58 2.66 0.33
CA LEU A 102 13.12 3.95 -0.11
C LEU A 102 13.02 4.12 -1.64
N LYS A 103 13.37 3.09 -2.43
CA LYS A 103 13.21 3.08 -3.89
C LYS A 103 11.75 3.24 -4.29
N THR A 104 10.83 2.51 -3.65
CA THR A 104 9.39 2.64 -3.87
C THR A 104 8.90 4.04 -3.54
N LYS A 105 9.36 4.62 -2.42
CA LYS A 105 9.04 6.00 -2.03
C LYS A 105 9.51 7.01 -3.08
N TYR A 106 10.75 6.91 -3.56
CA TYR A 106 11.25 7.80 -4.61
C TYR A 106 10.52 7.63 -5.95
N SER A 107 10.25 6.39 -6.37
CA SER A 107 9.48 6.14 -7.60
C SER A 107 8.04 6.66 -7.49
N PHE A 108 7.44 6.60 -6.30
CA PHE A 108 6.14 7.18 -6.03
C PHE A 108 6.19 8.71 -6.11
N GLN A 109 7.18 9.34 -5.48
CA GLN A 109 7.39 10.79 -5.52
C GLN A 109 7.60 11.30 -6.96
N GLU A 110 8.48 10.65 -7.74
CA GLU A 110 8.74 11.02 -9.14
C GLU A 110 7.46 10.95 -9.99
N LYS A 111 6.64 9.91 -9.80
CA LYS A 111 5.35 9.80 -10.49
C LYS A 111 4.37 10.89 -10.06
N GLN A 112 4.39 11.30 -8.79
CA GLN A 112 3.58 12.40 -8.28
C GLN A 112 4.03 13.75 -8.87
N ASP A 113 5.34 13.96 -9.01
CA ASP A 113 5.90 15.17 -9.60
C ASP A 113 5.59 15.27 -11.11
N ILE A 114 5.71 14.16 -11.84
CA ILE A 114 5.33 14.08 -13.26
C ILE A 114 3.83 14.35 -13.43
N LEU A 115 2.98 13.83 -12.54
CA LEU A 115 1.55 14.07 -12.60
C LEU A 115 1.22 15.54 -12.31
N SER A 116 1.87 16.13 -11.30
CA SER A 116 1.75 17.56 -10.98
C SER A 116 2.19 18.44 -12.15
N MET A 117 3.28 18.08 -12.82
CA MET A 117 3.78 18.79 -14.00
C MET A 117 2.82 18.69 -15.18
N LYS A 118 2.33 17.49 -15.51
CA LYS A 118 1.34 17.31 -16.60
C LYS A 118 0.01 18.02 -16.31
N LEU A 119 -0.43 18.02 -15.06
CA LEU A 119 -1.61 18.76 -14.63
C LEU A 119 -1.40 20.26 -14.85
N LYS A 120 -0.26 20.80 -14.43
CA LYS A 120 0.10 22.21 -14.63
C LYS A 120 0.15 22.60 -16.11
N ASP A 121 0.78 21.78 -16.95
CA ASP A 121 0.88 22.05 -18.40
C ASP A 121 -0.51 22.03 -19.06
N SER A 122 -1.35 21.06 -18.69
CA SER A 122 -2.72 20.96 -19.24
C SER A 122 -3.61 22.13 -18.82
N ILE A 123 -3.48 22.59 -17.56
CA ILE A 123 -4.19 23.78 -17.06
C ILE A 123 -3.67 25.04 -17.76
N ASP A 124 -2.36 25.19 -17.94
CA ASP A 124 -1.78 26.32 -18.65
C ASP A 124 -2.26 26.39 -20.09
N ASP A 125 -2.34 25.26 -20.79
CA ASP A 125 -2.84 25.19 -22.16
C ASP A 125 -4.33 25.55 -22.22
N ALA A 126 -5.14 25.04 -21.28
CA ALA A 126 -6.55 25.42 -21.16
C ALA A 126 -6.71 26.93 -20.97
N ILE A 127 -5.93 27.52 -20.07
CA ILE A 127 -5.99 28.95 -19.74
C ILE A 127 -5.46 29.83 -20.88
N LYS A 128 -4.35 29.46 -21.53
CA LYS A 128 -3.76 30.23 -22.64
C LYS A 128 -4.69 30.35 -23.83
N THR A 129 -5.47 29.31 -24.11
CA THR A 129 -6.41 29.33 -25.25
C THR A 129 -7.63 30.22 -24.99
N GLN A 130 -7.94 30.54 -23.73
CA GLN A 130 -9.10 31.33 -23.26
C GLN A 130 -10.50 30.86 -23.74
N GLU A 131 -10.58 29.83 -24.58
CA GLU A 131 -11.81 29.18 -25.03
C GLU A 131 -12.06 27.91 -24.24
N ASN A 132 -13.30 27.73 -23.77
CA ASN A 132 -13.77 26.54 -23.07
C ASN A 132 -12.91 26.20 -21.84
N ILE A 133 -12.54 27.24 -21.07
CA ILE A 133 -11.70 27.15 -19.87
C ILE A 133 -12.27 26.11 -18.89
N TYR A 134 -13.60 26.15 -18.68
CA TYR A 134 -14.31 25.21 -17.82
C TYR A 134 -14.13 23.77 -18.31
N GLU A 135 -14.52 23.46 -19.56
CA GLU A 135 -14.49 22.08 -20.06
C GLU A 135 -13.08 21.51 -20.11
N LYS A 136 -12.09 22.32 -20.51
CA LYS A 136 -10.70 21.87 -20.61
C LYS A 136 -10.06 21.62 -19.26
N ILE A 137 -10.31 22.48 -18.27
CA ILE A 137 -9.81 22.25 -16.90
C ILE A 137 -10.51 21.04 -16.30
N LEU A 138 -11.81 20.87 -16.50
CA LEU A 138 -12.56 19.69 -16.07
C LEU A 138 -11.93 18.41 -16.62
N GLU A 139 -11.72 18.32 -17.93
CA GLU A 139 -11.16 17.12 -18.55
C GLU A 139 -9.73 16.84 -18.08
N ALA A 140 -8.88 17.88 -18.02
CA ALA A 140 -7.51 17.75 -17.55
C ALA A 140 -7.45 17.27 -16.09
N VAL A 141 -8.24 17.88 -15.21
CA VAL A 141 -8.26 17.55 -13.79
C VAL A 141 -8.84 16.15 -13.56
N LYS A 142 -9.92 15.78 -14.27
CA LYS A 142 -10.52 14.45 -14.21
C LYS A 142 -9.51 13.35 -14.54
N ILE A 143 -8.85 13.43 -15.70
CA ILE A 143 -7.89 12.43 -16.17
C ILE A 143 -6.72 12.27 -15.19
N ASN A 144 -6.21 13.38 -14.65
CA ASN A 144 -5.10 13.34 -13.71
C ASN A 144 -5.55 12.79 -12.34
N THR A 145 -6.77 13.07 -11.92
CA THR A 145 -7.36 12.52 -10.69
C THR A 145 -7.52 11.02 -10.78
N GLU A 146 -8.08 10.50 -11.87
CA GLU A 146 -8.21 9.05 -12.11
C GLU A 146 -6.84 8.36 -12.02
N LYS A 147 -5.83 8.89 -12.72
CA LYS A 147 -4.45 8.33 -12.69
C LYS A 147 -3.80 8.38 -11.31
N ALA A 148 -4.07 9.44 -10.53
CA ALA A 148 -3.54 9.58 -9.17
C ALA A 148 -4.12 8.52 -8.23
N LEU A 149 -5.41 8.24 -8.38
CA LEU A 149 -6.17 7.39 -7.47
C LEU A 149 -6.18 5.91 -7.89
N GLU A 150 -5.89 5.60 -9.17
CA GLU A 150 -5.66 4.25 -9.70
C GLU A 150 -4.36 3.63 -9.13
N LYS A 151 -3.31 4.45 -8.91
CA LYS A 151 -2.04 4.00 -8.30
C LYS A 151 -2.12 3.97 -6.77
N GLY A 152 -2.60 2.82 -6.29
CA GLY A 152 -2.54 2.43 -4.88
C GLY A 152 -3.78 2.84 -4.12
N LYS A 153 -4.78 1.94 -4.14
CA LYS A 153 -5.97 1.87 -3.29
C LYS A 153 -6.46 3.23 -2.80
N LEU A 154 -7.48 3.74 -3.49
CA LEU A 154 -8.28 4.91 -3.12
C LEU A 154 -8.37 5.05 -1.59
N ASN A 155 -7.79 6.12 -1.04
CA ASN A 155 -7.83 6.39 0.38
C ASN A 155 -8.21 7.85 0.66
N VAL A 156 -8.80 8.04 1.83
CA VAL A 156 -9.38 9.31 2.29
C VAL A 156 -8.34 10.45 2.33
N GLN A 157 -7.14 10.15 2.81
CA GLN A 157 -6.06 11.13 2.93
C GLN A 157 -5.55 11.62 1.57
N LYS A 158 -5.36 10.70 0.62
CA LYS A 158 -4.93 10.99 -0.76
C LYS A 158 -5.93 11.86 -1.48
N VAL A 159 -7.24 11.58 -1.35
CA VAL A 159 -8.28 12.42 -1.95
C VAL A 159 -8.24 13.83 -1.38
N LYS A 160 -8.05 13.98 -0.06
CA LYS A 160 -7.92 15.30 0.58
C LYS A 160 -6.72 16.07 0.02
N GLU A 161 -5.53 15.49 0.09
CA GLU A 161 -4.27 16.14 -0.34
C GLU A 161 -4.28 16.50 -1.83
N LEU A 162 -4.74 15.58 -2.69
CA LEU A 162 -4.83 15.79 -4.12
C LEU A 162 -5.79 16.93 -4.46
N SER A 163 -6.95 16.98 -3.79
CA SER A 163 -7.96 18.02 -4.04
C SER A 163 -7.48 19.39 -3.60
N GLU A 164 -6.85 19.51 -2.42
CA GLU A 164 -6.24 20.78 -1.97
C GLU A 164 -5.18 21.27 -2.96
N ALA A 165 -4.23 20.41 -3.33
CA ALA A 165 -3.12 20.78 -4.21
C ALA A 165 -3.60 21.19 -5.61
N THR A 166 -4.60 20.47 -6.15
CA THR A 166 -5.15 20.73 -7.48
C THR A 166 -5.84 22.08 -7.56
N ILE A 167 -6.73 22.38 -6.60
CA ILE A 167 -7.48 23.63 -6.61
C ILE A 167 -6.56 24.83 -6.38
N LEU A 168 -5.60 24.72 -5.47
CA LEU A 168 -4.58 25.77 -5.28
C LEU A 168 -3.80 26.02 -6.57
N THR A 169 -3.34 24.96 -7.24
CA THR A 169 -2.62 25.09 -8.52
C THR A 169 -3.46 25.79 -9.58
N VAL A 170 -4.73 25.42 -9.72
CA VAL A 170 -5.63 26.04 -10.69
C VAL A 170 -5.84 27.52 -10.39
N ILE A 171 -6.03 27.89 -9.12
CA ILE A 171 -6.19 29.30 -8.70
C ILE A 171 -4.94 30.11 -9.00
N GLU A 172 -3.77 29.63 -8.57
CA GLU A 172 -2.49 30.29 -8.80
C GLU A 172 -2.25 30.55 -10.30
N ARG A 173 -2.58 29.57 -11.15
CA ARG A 173 -2.43 29.70 -12.61
C ARG A 173 -3.48 30.61 -13.23
N ALA A 174 -4.73 30.55 -12.80
CA ALA A 174 -5.77 31.45 -13.27
C ALA A 174 -5.44 32.91 -12.92
N GLU A 175 -4.98 33.18 -11.70
CA GLU A 175 -4.53 34.51 -11.27
C GLU A 175 -3.32 35.01 -12.09
N SER A 176 -2.28 34.19 -12.20
CA SER A 176 -1.04 34.54 -12.90
C SER A 176 -1.27 34.88 -14.38
N ASN A 177 -2.24 34.20 -15.00
CA ASN A 177 -2.59 34.40 -16.41
C ASN A 177 -3.77 35.36 -16.61
N LYS A 178 -4.31 35.98 -15.55
CA LYS A 178 -5.51 36.86 -15.60
C LYS A 178 -6.72 36.19 -16.28
N SER A 179 -6.88 34.89 -16.03
CA SER A 179 -7.96 34.06 -16.55
C SER A 179 -9.23 34.22 -15.72
N ASP A 180 -10.34 33.65 -16.21
CA ASP A 180 -11.59 33.50 -15.47
C ASP A 180 -11.37 32.50 -14.32
N ILE A 181 -11.10 33.04 -13.13
CA ILE A 181 -10.87 32.28 -11.89
C ILE A 181 -12.11 31.45 -11.53
N GLU A 182 -13.30 31.96 -11.78
CA GLU A 182 -14.54 31.28 -11.42
C GLU A 182 -14.73 29.99 -12.23
N LYS A 183 -14.68 30.10 -13.57
CA LYS A 183 -14.78 28.93 -14.47
C LYS A 183 -13.65 27.94 -14.26
N SER A 184 -12.46 28.45 -13.91
CA SER A 184 -11.30 27.61 -13.65
C SER A 184 -11.49 26.78 -12.38
N ILE A 185 -11.98 27.40 -11.30
CA ILE A 185 -12.30 26.70 -10.05
C ILE A 185 -13.44 25.70 -10.27
N GLU A 186 -14.51 26.09 -10.95
CA GLU A 186 -15.67 25.23 -11.23
C GLU A 186 -15.25 23.99 -12.02
N GLY A 187 -14.50 24.17 -13.12
CA GLY A 187 -13.97 23.06 -13.91
C GLY A 187 -13.08 22.14 -13.09
N ALA A 188 -12.24 22.70 -12.21
CA ALA A 188 -11.36 21.88 -11.37
C ALA A 188 -12.13 21.07 -10.32
N ILE A 189 -13.15 21.66 -9.69
CA ILE A 189 -13.98 20.99 -8.70
C ILE A 189 -14.77 19.85 -9.34
N ASP A 190 -15.41 20.10 -10.49
CA ASP A 190 -16.16 19.06 -11.19
C ASP A 190 -15.25 17.98 -11.79
N GLY A 191 -14.07 18.36 -12.29
CA GLY A 191 -13.05 17.39 -12.72
C GLY A 191 -12.60 16.48 -11.59
N LEU A 192 -12.33 17.03 -10.40
CA LEU A 192 -11.97 16.24 -9.21
C LEU A 192 -13.11 15.29 -8.82
N LYS A 193 -14.34 15.81 -8.78
CA LYS A 193 -15.54 15.04 -8.44
C LYS A 193 -15.75 13.88 -9.40
N GLU A 194 -15.70 14.11 -10.71
CA GLU A 194 -15.81 13.04 -11.71
C GLU A 194 -14.68 12.02 -11.61
N GLY A 195 -13.44 12.49 -11.45
CA GLY A 195 -12.29 11.59 -11.35
C GLY A 195 -12.34 10.72 -10.09
N ILE A 196 -12.80 11.25 -8.95
CA ILE A 196 -13.03 10.48 -7.72
C ILE A 196 -14.13 9.44 -7.94
N ILE A 197 -15.27 9.83 -8.52
CA ILE A 197 -16.39 8.92 -8.82
C ILE A 197 -15.94 7.77 -9.72
N ASN A 198 -15.20 8.07 -10.79
CA ASN A 198 -14.70 7.04 -11.69
C ASN A 198 -13.70 6.11 -11.01
N SER A 199 -12.84 6.64 -10.13
CA SER A 199 -11.88 5.82 -9.36
C SER A 199 -12.59 4.87 -8.39
N VAL A 200 -13.67 5.33 -7.76
CA VAL A 200 -14.56 4.49 -6.94
C VAL A 200 -15.17 3.36 -7.77
N GLU A 201 -15.75 3.70 -8.93
CA GLU A 201 -16.45 2.72 -9.78
C GLU A 201 -15.46 1.66 -10.32
N ASN A 202 -14.25 2.07 -10.70
CA ASN A 202 -13.20 1.14 -11.11
C ASN A 202 -12.82 0.18 -9.97
N THR A 203 -12.63 0.70 -8.75
CA THR A 203 -12.34 -0.13 -7.57
C THR A 203 -13.47 -1.14 -7.32
N ARG A 204 -14.73 -0.71 -7.46
CA ARG A 204 -15.90 -1.58 -7.35
C ARG A 204 -15.87 -2.70 -8.41
N ILE A 205 -15.57 -2.38 -9.67
CA ILE A 205 -15.48 -3.36 -10.76
C ILE A 205 -14.37 -4.39 -10.48
N GLU A 206 -13.20 -3.95 -10.02
CA GLU A 206 -12.09 -4.85 -9.66
C GLU A 206 -12.49 -5.85 -8.57
N ILE A 207 -13.20 -5.39 -7.52
CA ILE A 207 -13.71 -6.25 -6.44
C ILE A 207 -14.73 -7.25 -6.97
N LEU A 208 -15.67 -6.81 -7.83
CA LEU A 208 -16.66 -7.70 -8.45
C LEU A 208 -15.98 -8.77 -9.32
N ASN A 209 -14.95 -8.41 -10.08
CA ASN A 209 -14.19 -9.34 -10.92
C ASN A 209 -13.32 -10.31 -10.09
N ALA A 210 -12.76 -9.86 -8.97
CA ALA A 210 -12.02 -10.73 -8.05
C ALA A 210 -12.95 -11.79 -7.41
N LYS A 211 -14.21 -11.42 -7.15
CA LYS A 211 -15.24 -12.31 -6.61
C LYS A 211 -15.60 -13.45 -7.57
N GLU A 212 -15.74 -13.18 -8.88
CA GLU A 212 -15.99 -14.25 -9.88
C GLU A 212 -14.90 -15.32 -9.87
N LYS A 213 -13.68 -14.96 -9.45
CA LYS A 213 -12.52 -15.85 -9.41
C LYS A 213 -12.33 -16.60 -8.08
N SER A 214 -12.86 -16.09 -6.95
CA SER A 214 -12.48 -16.56 -5.61
C SER A 214 -13.50 -17.47 -4.90
N ASN A 215 -14.76 -17.53 -5.34
CA ASN A 215 -15.87 -18.31 -4.70
C ASN A 215 -16.12 -18.03 -3.19
N THR A 216 -15.39 -17.10 -2.57
CA THR A 216 -15.53 -16.72 -1.16
C THR A 216 -16.40 -15.48 -1.01
N PHE A 217 -17.26 -15.50 0.00
CA PHE A 217 -18.21 -14.44 0.33
C PHE A 217 -17.49 -13.24 0.96
N ILE A 218 -17.79 -12.02 0.48
CA ILE A 218 -17.09 -10.80 0.88
C ILE A 218 -18.08 -9.66 1.22
N GLU A 219 -18.95 -9.88 2.19
CA GLU A 219 -19.85 -8.81 2.67
C GLU A 219 -19.09 -7.68 3.37
N GLU A 220 -17.96 -7.99 4.02
CA GLU A 220 -17.12 -7.01 4.72
C GLU A 220 -16.39 -6.06 3.77
N GLU A 221 -15.78 -6.52 2.67
CA GLU A 221 -15.13 -5.59 1.71
C GLU A 221 -16.16 -4.68 1.01
N ILE A 222 -17.39 -5.16 0.74
CA ILE A 222 -18.44 -4.29 0.18
C ILE A 222 -18.89 -3.25 1.21
N LYS A 223 -19.04 -3.62 2.48
CA LYS A 223 -19.33 -2.66 3.57
C LYS A 223 -18.21 -1.64 3.72
N GLU A 224 -16.95 -2.08 3.61
CA GLU A 224 -15.78 -1.20 3.67
C GLU A 224 -15.78 -0.20 2.52
N VAL A 225 -16.11 -0.62 1.29
CA VAL A 225 -16.27 0.29 0.14
C VAL A 225 -17.35 1.35 0.40
N ILE A 226 -18.50 0.98 0.97
CA ILE A 226 -19.57 1.94 1.30
C ILE A 226 -19.12 2.95 2.38
N LEU A 227 -18.50 2.47 3.46
CA LEU A 227 -17.97 3.35 4.53
C LEU A 227 -16.87 4.29 4.01
N ASN A 228 -16.09 3.81 3.03
CA ASN A 228 -15.09 4.61 2.36
C ASN A 228 -15.72 5.74 1.55
N LEU A 229 -16.91 5.58 0.96
CA LEU A 229 -17.55 6.65 0.16
C LEU A 229 -17.98 7.87 0.99
N GLU A 230 -18.61 7.66 2.14
CA GLU A 230 -18.99 8.75 3.04
C GLU A 230 -17.75 9.48 3.55
N SER A 231 -16.68 8.73 3.85
CA SER A 231 -15.40 9.27 4.29
C SER A 231 -14.70 10.08 3.18
N LEU A 232 -14.76 9.61 1.93
CA LEU A 232 -14.22 10.31 0.76
C LEU A 232 -14.96 11.62 0.48
N ASP A 233 -16.30 11.62 0.53
CA ASP A 233 -17.11 12.84 0.38
C ASP A 233 -16.80 13.87 1.47
N LYS A 234 -16.71 13.42 2.72
CA LYS A 234 -16.32 14.29 3.85
C LYS A 234 -14.94 14.90 3.62
N SER A 235 -13.94 14.10 3.24
CA SER A 235 -12.58 14.60 3.03
C SER A 235 -12.45 15.48 1.79
N PHE A 236 -13.22 15.22 0.74
CA PHE A 236 -13.32 16.14 -0.39
C PHE A 236 -13.88 17.49 0.06
N LYS A 237 -15.00 17.52 0.81
CA LYS A 237 -15.56 18.77 1.35
C LYS A 237 -14.60 19.50 2.29
N GLU A 238 -13.91 18.78 3.18
CA GLU A 238 -12.88 19.36 4.04
C GLU A 238 -11.75 19.99 3.23
N SER A 239 -11.32 19.37 2.13
CA SER A 239 -10.29 19.92 1.24
C SER A 239 -10.74 21.25 0.63
N LEU A 240 -12.01 21.37 0.20
CA LEU A 240 -12.58 22.60 -0.35
C LEU A 240 -12.61 23.70 0.71
N ILE A 241 -13.07 23.39 1.92
CA ILE A 241 -13.11 24.34 3.05
C ILE A 241 -11.70 24.81 3.41
N ASN A 242 -10.74 23.89 3.48
CA ASN A 242 -9.35 24.21 3.77
C ASN A 242 -8.75 25.13 2.72
N THR A 243 -8.97 24.85 1.44
CA THR A 243 -8.48 25.69 0.34
C THR A 243 -9.16 27.05 0.34
N SER A 244 -10.48 27.11 0.55
CA SER A 244 -11.26 28.36 0.66
C SER A 244 -10.70 29.31 1.73
N ASN A 245 -10.18 28.76 2.84
CA ASN A 245 -9.55 29.55 3.91
C ASN A 245 -8.14 30.05 3.58
N LYS A 246 -7.50 29.57 2.52
CA LYS A 246 -6.11 29.91 2.12
C LYS A 246 -6.04 30.88 0.93
N VAL A 247 -7.15 31.17 0.27
CA VAL A 247 -7.20 31.90 -1.00
C VAL A 247 -7.86 33.27 -0.87
N ASN A 248 -7.77 34.08 -1.92
CA ASN A 248 -8.36 35.41 -1.96
C ASN A 248 -9.91 35.37 -1.93
N ASN A 249 -10.56 36.52 -1.71
CA ASN A 249 -12.03 36.58 -1.56
C ASN A 249 -12.80 36.06 -2.78
N LEU A 250 -12.36 36.37 -4.01
CA LEU A 250 -13.04 35.96 -5.23
C LEU A 250 -12.98 34.43 -5.41
N ALA A 251 -11.80 33.84 -5.22
CA ALA A 251 -11.62 32.40 -5.25
C ALA A 251 -12.40 31.70 -4.12
N LYS A 252 -12.37 32.28 -2.91
CA LYS A 252 -13.11 31.80 -1.74
C LYS A 252 -14.61 31.75 -1.99
N GLU A 253 -15.19 32.80 -2.57
CA GLU A 253 -16.62 32.86 -2.92
C GLU A 253 -17.01 31.83 -3.98
N SER A 254 -16.15 31.62 -5.00
CA SER A 254 -16.38 30.58 -6.00
C SER A 254 -16.34 29.17 -5.40
N ILE A 255 -15.35 28.87 -4.56
CA ILE A 255 -15.27 27.57 -3.85
C ILE A 255 -16.50 27.39 -2.95
N GLN A 256 -16.92 28.42 -2.22
CA GLN A 256 -18.05 28.31 -1.29
C GLN A 256 -19.37 28.02 -2.01
N ARG A 257 -19.63 28.65 -3.18
CA ARG A 257 -20.79 28.33 -4.02
C ARG A 257 -20.80 26.86 -4.45
N ASN A 258 -19.65 26.37 -4.91
CA ASN A 258 -19.48 24.97 -5.30
C ASN A 258 -19.69 24.00 -4.11
N ILE A 259 -19.22 24.35 -2.91
CA ILE A 259 -19.47 23.55 -1.69
C ILE A 259 -20.98 23.39 -1.43
N ASP A 260 -21.75 24.47 -1.56
CA ASP A 260 -23.19 24.46 -1.32
C ASP A 260 -23.93 23.60 -2.36
N GLU A 261 -23.49 23.63 -3.62
CA GLU A 261 -24.01 22.74 -4.67
C GLU A 261 -23.67 21.26 -4.45
N ILE A 262 -22.41 20.98 -4.09
CA ILE A 262 -21.96 19.62 -3.75
C ILE A 262 -22.74 19.06 -2.57
N LYS A 263 -23.04 19.88 -1.55
CA LYS A 263 -23.79 19.46 -0.36
C LYS A 263 -25.17 18.89 -0.70
N ASN A 264 -25.84 19.45 -1.71
CA ASN A 264 -27.15 19.00 -2.15
C ASN A 264 -27.07 17.75 -3.05
N ASN A 265 -26.05 17.67 -3.90
CA ASN A 265 -25.92 16.60 -4.90
C ASN A 265 -25.23 15.35 -4.37
N SER A 266 -24.19 15.47 -3.54
CA SER A 266 -23.40 14.32 -3.08
C SER A 266 -24.17 13.41 -2.12
N LYS A 267 -25.02 13.99 -1.27
CA LYS A 267 -25.91 13.23 -0.40
C LYS A 267 -26.83 12.30 -1.20
N LYS A 268 -27.43 12.83 -2.28
CA LYS A 268 -28.31 12.06 -3.16
C LYS A 268 -27.56 10.91 -3.85
N THR A 269 -26.36 11.17 -4.38
CA THR A 269 -25.54 10.14 -5.03
C THR A 269 -25.07 9.06 -4.06
N ILE A 270 -24.60 9.42 -2.87
CA ILE A 270 -24.19 8.46 -1.83
C ILE A 270 -25.39 7.61 -1.38
N ASP A 271 -26.57 8.22 -1.20
CA ASP A 271 -27.79 7.50 -0.83
C ASP A 271 -28.20 6.49 -1.93
N GLU A 272 -28.13 6.88 -3.20
CA GLU A 272 -28.44 6.00 -4.34
C GLU A 272 -27.44 4.84 -4.46
N VAL A 273 -26.14 5.12 -4.39
CA VAL A 273 -25.08 4.08 -4.43
C VAL A 273 -25.20 3.14 -3.22
N THR A 274 -25.46 3.68 -2.04
CA THR A 274 -25.68 2.89 -0.82
C THR A 274 -26.91 1.99 -0.94
N LYS A 275 -28.00 2.50 -1.53
CA LYS A 275 -29.22 1.72 -1.77
C LYS A 275 -28.99 0.60 -2.77
N ILE A 276 -28.28 0.87 -3.87
CA ILE A 276 -27.92 -0.13 -4.88
C ILE A 276 -27.02 -1.20 -4.26
N ALA A 277 -25.98 -0.81 -3.52
CA ALA A 277 -25.06 -1.74 -2.88
C ALA A 277 -25.76 -2.62 -1.83
N LYS A 278 -26.61 -2.02 -0.98
CA LYS A 278 -27.47 -2.77 -0.04
C LYS A 278 -28.42 -3.72 -0.75
N GLY A 279 -29.05 -3.27 -1.85
CA GLY A 279 -29.91 -4.11 -2.68
C GLY A 279 -29.17 -5.30 -3.29
N ALA A 280 -27.93 -5.09 -3.76
CA ALA A 280 -27.07 -6.13 -4.27
C ALA A 280 -26.70 -7.14 -3.17
N ILE A 281 -26.32 -6.67 -1.97
CA ILE A 281 -26.04 -7.53 -0.80
C ILE A 281 -27.28 -8.39 -0.46
N ILE A 282 -28.45 -7.78 -0.36
CA ILE A 282 -29.70 -8.48 -0.05
C ILE A 282 -30.05 -9.51 -1.13
N GLY A 283 -29.94 -9.13 -2.40
CA GLY A 283 -30.17 -10.04 -3.53
C GLY A 283 -29.21 -11.23 -3.52
N MET A 284 -27.94 -11.00 -3.18
CA MET A 284 -26.94 -12.07 -3.05
C MET A 284 -27.23 -13.01 -1.88
N ILE A 285 -27.61 -12.48 -0.71
CA ILE A 285 -28.01 -13.30 0.46
C ILE A 285 -29.22 -14.16 0.13
N ASN A 286 -30.22 -13.58 -0.54
CA ASN A 286 -31.44 -14.31 -0.92
C ASN A 286 -31.14 -15.38 -1.98
N GLY A 287 -30.32 -15.07 -2.98
CA GLY A 287 -29.89 -16.03 -4.00
C GLY A 287 -29.10 -17.21 -3.41
N ALA A 288 -28.18 -16.95 -2.47
CA ALA A 288 -27.45 -17.99 -1.76
C ALA A 288 -28.39 -18.88 -0.93
N LYS A 289 -29.35 -18.28 -0.20
CA LYS A 289 -30.39 -19.01 0.52
C LYS A 289 -31.26 -19.87 -0.40
N ASP A 290 -31.62 -19.37 -1.58
CA ASP A 290 -32.46 -20.10 -2.53
C ASP A 290 -31.69 -21.24 -3.21
N ALA A 291 -30.40 -21.07 -3.49
CA ALA A 291 -29.53 -22.15 -3.96
C ALA A 291 -29.42 -23.27 -2.90
N MET A 292 -29.19 -22.92 -1.63
CA MET A 292 -29.13 -23.89 -0.53
C MET A 292 -30.47 -24.63 -0.27
N LYS A 293 -31.60 -24.07 -0.72
CA LYS A 293 -32.92 -24.72 -0.67
C LYS A 293 -33.18 -25.66 -1.84
N LYS A 294 -32.52 -25.46 -2.99
CA LYS A 294 -32.69 -26.29 -4.20
C LYS A 294 -31.80 -27.54 -4.20
N ASP A 295 -30.77 -27.59 -3.35
CA ASP A 295 -29.90 -28.75 -3.12
C ASP A 295 -30.41 -29.71 -2.01
N LYS A 296 -31.69 -29.60 -1.62
CA LYS A 296 -32.40 -30.56 -0.75
C LYS A 296 -33.58 -31.18 -1.48
#